data_AF-A0A497A4C7-F1
#
_entry.id   AF-A0A497A4C7-F1
#
_cell.length_a   1.000
_cell.length_b   1.000
_cell.length_c   1.000
_cell.angle_alpha   90.00
_cell.angle_beta   90.00
_cell.angle_gamma   90.00
#
_symmetry.space_group_name_H-M   'P 1'
#
loop_
_entity.id
_entity.type
_entity.pdbx_description
1 polymer ?
#
loop_
_entity_poly.entity_id
_entity_poly.type
_entity_poly.pdbx_seq_one_letter_code
_entity_poly.pdbx_strand_id
1 'polypeptide(L)'
;MVPIEIVFFIVIAIFGLVGLVRGFLRELGVTLPLIVLLWAYSALGERLLRLVEGGMAKAAGYSLPTTTGDLVRCSFFIVTLIFVTFIAYQGETLAFGGSDPPGIQGWLLALLIGLVNGYLIAGTAWYYLAHYNYPIQTLGMIQLPLTPLAQAIASHALPPDVLGPLLPFLVFFLIILRIIR
;
A
#
# COMPACT_ATOMS: atom_id res chain seq x y z
N MET A 1 16.37 9.00 16.39
CA MET A 1 15.80 8.29 15.22
C MET A 1 14.64 9.12 14.69
N VAL A 2 14.41 9.15 13.38
CA VAL A 2 13.31 9.95 12.80
C VAL A 2 11.97 9.26 13.16
N PRO A 3 10.99 9.98 13.73
CA PRO A 3 9.66 9.42 13.99
C PRO A 3 9.00 8.89 12.72
N ILE A 4 8.35 7.72 12.82
CA ILE A 4 7.77 7.02 11.66
C ILE A 4 6.66 7.83 10.97
N GLU A 5 5.91 8.62 11.75
CA GLU A 5 4.88 9.50 11.24
C GLU A 5 5.44 10.58 10.31
N ILE A 6 6.66 11.07 10.56
CA ILE A 6 7.30 12.06 9.69
C ILE A 6 7.66 11.41 8.36
N VAL A 7 8.23 10.20 8.39
CA VAL A 7 8.54 9.43 7.17
C VAL A 7 7.26 9.15 6.38
N PHE A 8 6.18 8.77 7.06
CA PHE A 8 4.88 8.54 6.45
C PHE A 8 4.35 9.76 5.70
N PHE A 9 4.32 10.94 6.33
CA PHE A 9 3.86 12.16 5.67
C PHE A 9 4.79 12.61 4.53
N ILE A 10 6.10 12.43 4.67
CA ILE A 10 7.06 12.72 3.59
C ILE A 10 6.79 11.84 2.37
N VAL A 11 6.59 10.53 2.56
CA VAL A 11 6.29 9.61 1.44
C VAL A 11 4.98 10.01 0.76
N ILE A 12 3.93 10.31 1.53
CA ILE A 12 2.66 10.80 0.97
C ILE A 12 2.87 12.06 0.14
N ALA A 13 3.61 13.04 0.66
CA ALA A 13 3.89 14.28 -0.04
C ALA A 13 4.66 14.05 -1.35
N ILE A 14 5.65 13.15 -1.35
CA ILE A 14 6.39 12.77 -2.56
C ILE A 14 5.45 12.20 -3.62
N PHE A 15 4.55 11.29 -3.26
CA PHE A 15 3.57 10.75 -4.22
C PHE A 15 2.56 11.80 -4.70
N GLY A 16 2.19 12.77 -3.87
CA GLY A 16 1.42 13.94 -4.30
C GLY A 16 2.12 14.75 -5.39
N LEU A 17 3.44 14.98 -5.24
CA LEU A 17 4.27 15.64 -6.26
C LEU A 17 4.43 14.79 -7.52
N VAL A 18 4.60 13.47 -7.39
CA VAL A 18 4.63 12.54 -8.54
C VAL A 18 3.31 12.63 -9.32
N GLY A 19 2.18 12.69 -8.62
CA GLY A 19 0.88 12.82 -9.26
C GLY A 19 0.74 14.09 -10.09
N LEU A 20 1.21 15.24 -9.57
CA LEU A 20 1.24 16.50 -10.32
C LEU A 20 1.99 16.39 -11.65
N VAL A 21 3.14 15.72 -11.65
CA VAL A 21 3.97 15.56 -12.86
C VAL A 21 3.35 14.56 -13.84
N ARG A 22 2.70 13.51 -13.32
CA ARG A 22 2.24 12.37 -14.13
C ARG A 22 0.84 12.54 -14.70
N GLY A 23 0.00 13.36 -14.07
CA GLY A 23 -1.37 13.62 -14.51
C GLY A 23 -2.40 12.71 -13.83
N PHE A 24 -3.64 13.19 -13.78
CA PHE A 24 -4.72 12.58 -13.01
C PHE A 24 -5.12 11.20 -13.53
N LEU A 25 -5.36 11.06 -14.84
CA LEU A 25 -5.85 9.79 -15.42
C LEU A 25 -4.82 8.66 -15.30
N ARG A 26 -3.52 9.00 -15.40
CA ARG A 26 -2.44 8.03 -15.23
C ARG A 26 -2.30 7.57 -13.79
N GLU A 27 -2.41 8.48 -12.82
CA GLU A 27 -2.38 8.12 -11.40
C GLU A 27 -3.62 7.33 -10.97
N LEU A 28 -4.79 7.64 -11.51
CA LEU A 28 -6.01 6.84 -11.28
C LEU A 28 -5.84 5.41 -11.81
N GLY A 29 -5.10 5.27 -12.92
CA GLY A 29 -4.58 4.00 -13.45
C GLY A 29 -3.75 3.18 -12.46
N VAL A 30 -3.00 3.83 -11.56
CA VAL A 30 -2.23 3.17 -10.48
C VAL A 30 -3.12 2.83 -9.29
N THR A 31 -4.10 3.66 -8.98
CA THR A 31 -5.01 3.42 -7.86
C THR A 31 -5.76 2.10 -8.04
N LEU A 32 -6.15 1.74 -9.26
CA LEU A 32 -6.85 0.48 -9.55
C LEU A 32 -6.07 -0.78 -9.08
N PRO A 33 -4.85 -1.07 -9.57
CA PRO A 33 -4.09 -2.24 -9.11
C PRO A 33 -3.75 -2.18 -7.61
N LEU A 34 -3.58 -0.99 -7.01
CA LEU A 34 -3.39 -0.86 -5.57
C LEU A 34 -4.64 -1.28 -4.79
N ILE A 35 -5.81 -0.80 -5.16
CA ILE A 35 -7.07 -1.17 -4.52
C ILE A 35 -7.38 -2.66 -4.72
N VAL A 36 -7.10 -3.21 -5.91
CA VAL A 36 -7.20 -4.65 -6.17
C VAL A 36 -6.24 -5.44 -5.28
N LEU A 37 -5.00 -4.95 -5.08
CA LEU A 37 -4.04 -5.60 -4.18
C LEU A 37 -4.52 -5.59 -2.74
N LEU A 38 -5.03 -4.45 -2.24
CA LEU A 38 -5.56 -4.35 -0.87
C LEU A 38 -6.75 -5.32 -0.68
N TRP A 39 -7.62 -5.43 -1.68
CA TRP A 39 -8.70 -6.43 -1.68
C TRP A 39 -8.15 -7.86 -1.70
N ALA A 40 -7.13 -8.13 -2.52
CA ALA A 40 -6.50 -9.45 -2.57
C ALA A 40 -5.84 -9.81 -1.23
N TYR A 41 -5.26 -8.83 -0.52
CA TYR A 41 -4.73 -9.02 0.81
C TYR A 41 -5.81 -9.37 1.83
N SER A 42 -6.94 -8.66 1.83
CA SER A 42 -8.04 -8.94 2.77
C SER A 42 -8.76 -10.26 2.47
N ALA A 43 -8.91 -10.62 1.18
CA ALA A 43 -9.64 -11.83 0.78
C ALA A 43 -8.77 -13.09 0.69
N LEU A 44 -7.52 -12.96 0.24
CA LEU A 44 -6.63 -14.07 -0.11
C LEU A 44 -5.32 -14.08 0.69
N GLY A 45 -4.99 -13.02 1.41
CA GLY A 45 -3.69 -12.83 2.06
C GLY A 45 -3.29 -14.00 2.96
N GLU A 46 -4.19 -14.44 3.85
CA GLU A 46 -3.90 -15.59 4.72
C GLU A 46 -3.69 -16.90 3.94
N ARG A 47 -4.46 -17.12 2.87
CA ARG A 47 -4.34 -18.33 2.06
C ARG A 47 -3.00 -18.35 1.31
N LEU A 48 -2.63 -17.23 0.70
CA LEU A 48 -1.36 -17.07 0.01
C LEU A 48 -0.18 -17.20 0.97
N LEU A 49 -0.27 -16.59 2.15
CA LEU A 49 0.76 -16.67 3.16
C LEU A 49 0.98 -18.12 3.64
N ARG A 50 -0.09 -18.88 3.91
CA ARG A 50 0.01 -20.30 4.28
C ARG A 50 0.66 -21.15 3.17
N LEU A 51 0.43 -20.82 1.89
CA LEU A 51 1.10 -21.49 0.78
C LEU A 51 2.60 -21.21 0.77
N VAL A 52 3.01 -19.96 1.00
CA VAL A 52 4.42 -19.56 1.09
C VAL A 52 5.09 -20.24 2.28
N GLU A 53 4.47 -20.20 3.45
CA GLU A 53 4.98 -20.86 4.66
C GLU A 53 5.10 -22.37 4.48
N GLY A 54 4.09 -23.02 3.89
CA GLY A 54 4.11 -24.45 3.60
C GLY A 54 5.19 -24.85 2.58
N GLY A 55 5.43 -24.00 1.58
CA GLY A 55 6.53 -24.18 0.63
C GLY A 55 7.90 -24.04 1.29
N MET A 56 8.09 -23.00 2.11
CA MET A 56 9.34 -22.77 2.83
C MET A 56 9.63 -23.83 3.89
N ALA A 57 8.62 -24.30 4.64
CA ALA A 57 8.78 -25.37 5.61
C ALA A 57 9.26 -26.68 4.94
N LYS A 58 8.76 -26.98 3.74
CA LYS A 58 9.21 -28.14 2.95
C LYS A 58 10.63 -27.97 2.39
N ALA A 59 11.01 -26.75 2.00
CA ALA A 59 12.34 -26.47 1.45
C ALA A 59 13.43 -26.36 2.53
N ALA A 60 13.11 -25.80 3.69
CA ALA A 60 14.06 -25.54 4.78
C ALA A 60 14.15 -26.67 5.82
N GLY A 61 13.21 -27.64 5.81
CA GLY A 61 13.24 -28.80 6.71
C GLY A 61 13.07 -28.49 8.20
N TYR A 62 12.70 -27.26 8.56
CA TYR A 62 12.55 -26.80 9.95
C TYR A 62 11.41 -25.78 10.06
N SER A 63 10.66 -25.81 11.16
CA SER A 63 9.64 -24.80 11.48
C SER A 63 10.31 -23.50 11.91
N LEU A 64 9.97 -22.38 11.26
CA LEU A 64 10.53 -21.07 11.58
C LEU A 64 10.16 -20.65 13.02
N PRO A 65 11.10 -20.14 13.83
CA PRO A 65 10.81 -19.52 15.12
C PRO A 65 9.79 -18.39 14.98
N THR A 66 8.96 -18.15 15.99
CA THR A 66 7.86 -17.16 15.96
C THR A 66 8.33 -15.76 15.51
N THR A 67 9.47 -15.29 16.02
CA THR A 67 10.05 -13.98 15.66
C THR A 67 10.53 -13.92 14.20
N THR A 68 11.12 -14.99 13.68
CA THR A 68 11.51 -15.08 12.27
C THR A 68 10.28 -15.22 11.37
N GLY A 69 9.26 -15.92 11.85
CA GLY A 69 7.97 -16.06 11.18
C GLY A 69 7.31 -14.71 10.93
N ASP A 70 7.22 -13.85 11.94
CA ASP A 70 6.58 -12.53 11.79
C ASP A 70 7.34 -11.61 10.81
N LEU A 71 8.68 -11.67 10.80
CA LEU A 71 9.49 -10.95 9.81
C LEU A 71 9.23 -11.45 8.38
N VAL A 72 9.14 -12.77 8.19
CA VAL A 72 8.83 -13.40 6.90
C VAL A 72 7.43 -13.03 6.43
N ARG A 73 6.44 -13.07 7.32
CA ARG A 73 5.05 -12.71 7.00
C ARG A 73 4.94 -11.25 6.62
N CYS A 74 5.54 -10.37 7.41
CA CYS A 74 5.56 -8.94 7.14
C CYS A 74 6.28 -8.64 5.80
N SER A 75 7.42 -9.28 5.55
CA SER A 75 8.17 -9.06 4.31
C SER A 75 7.41 -9.54 3.08
N PHE A 76 6.62 -10.63 3.17
CA PHE A 76 5.75 -11.08 2.07
C PHE A 76 4.79 -9.97 1.61
N PHE A 77 4.07 -9.32 2.55
CA PHE A 77 3.13 -8.25 2.21
C PHE A 77 3.84 -6.98 1.71
N ILE A 78 4.96 -6.59 2.33
CA ILE A 78 5.71 -5.39 1.94
C ILE A 78 6.36 -5.57 0.56
N VAL A 79 7.02 -6.70 0.31
CA VAL A 79 7.67 -6.98 -0.98
C VAL A 79 6.64 -7.07 -2.10
N THR A 80 5.52 -7.75 -1.86
CA THR A 80 4.43 -7.83 -2.86
C THR A 80 3.84 -6.44 -3.14
N LEU A 81 3.68 -5.60 -2.10
CA LEU A 81 3.21 -4.22 -2.26
C LEU A 81 4.18 -3.38 -3.09
N ILE A 82 5.47 -3.44 -2.79
CA ILE A 82 6.51 -2.74 -3.55
C ILE A 82 6.53 -3.23 -5.00
N PHE A 83 6.45 -4.53 -5.22
CA PHE A 83 6.47 -5.13 -6.55
C PHE A 83 5.28 -4.69 -7.41
N VAL A 84 4.06 -4.75 -6.85
CA VAL A 84 2.85 -4.30 -7.55
C VAL A 84 2.86 -2.79 -7.77
N THR A 85 3.29 -2.01 -6.79
CA THR A 85 3.46 -0.55 -6.92
C THR A 85 4.44 -0.24 -8.06
N PHE A 86 5.60 -0.92 -8.10
CA PHE A 86 6.60 -0.75 -9.14
C PHE A 86 6.02 -1.05 -10.53
N ILE A 87 5.32 -2.18 -10.71
CA ILE A 87 4.66 -2.52 -11.97
C ILE A 87 3.62 -1.48 -12.36
N ALA A 88 2.81 -1.02 -11.41
CA ALA A 88 1.77 -0.02 -11.67
C ALA A 88 2.36 1.35 -12.09
N TYR A 89 3.55 1.70 -11.61
CA TYR A 89 4.24 2.92 -12.00
C TYR A 89 5.04 2.80 -13.31
N GLN A 90 5.67 1.64 -13.55
CA GLN A 90 6.55 1.40 -14.71
C GLN A 90 5.85 0.87 -15.96
N GLY A 91 4.76 0.13 -15.81
CA GLY A 91 4.01 -0.38 -16.96
C GLY A 91 3.36 0.74 -17.76
N GLU A 92 2.99 0.45 -19.01
CA GLU A 92 1.88 1.15 -19.68
C GLU A 92 0.72 1.13 -18.69
N THR A 93 0.43 2.28 -18.07
CA THR A 93 -0.61 2.31 -17.05
C THR A 93 -1.90 1.82 -17.68
N LEU A 94 -2.79 1.26 -16.86
CA LEU A 94 -4.18 1.04 -17.28
C LEU A 94 -4.85 2.42 -17.37
N ALA A 95 -4.31 3.30 -18.22
CA ALA A 95 -4.72 4.68 -18.36
C ALA A 95 -6.20 4.68 -18.68
N PHE A 96 -6.93 5.38 -17.84
CA PHE A 96 -8.35 5.60 -18.06
C PHE A 96 -8.50 6.39 -19.36
N GLY A 97 -9.49 6.03 -20.17
CA GLY A 97 -9.77 6.72 -21.42
C GLY A 97 -10.15 8.18 -21.15
N GLY A 98 -9.74 9.08 -22.05
CA GLY A 98 -10.05 10.51 -21.96
C GLY A 98 -8.81 11.40 -22.02
N SER A 99 -9.04 12.71 -21.90
CA SER A 99 -7.99 13.73 -21.76
C SER A 99 -7.96 14.22 -20.32
N ASP A 100 -6.76 14.44 -19.77
CA ASP A 100 -6.63 15.05 -18.45
C ASP A 100 -7.38 16.39 -18.41
N PRO A 101 -8.11 16.69 -17.32
CA PRO A 101 -8.79 17.97 -17.18
C PRO A 101 -7.79 19.13 -17.34
N PRO A 102 -8.06 20.13 -18.20
CA PRO A 102 -7.10 21.20 -18.44
C PRO A 102 -6.98 22.17 -17.26
N GLY A 103 -5.81 22.79 -17.14
CA GLY A 103 -5.56 23.89 -16.20
C GLY A 103 -5.42 23.48 -14.73
N ILE A 104 -5.75 24.40 -13.83
CA ILE A 104 -5.54 24.26 -12.37
C ILE A 104 -6.35 23.10 -11.79
N GLN A 105 -7.54 22.82 -12.34
CA GLN A 105 -8.38 21.71 -11.89
C GLN A 105 -7.70 20.36 -12.11
N GLY A 106 -7.08 20.14 -13.27
CA GLY A 106 -6.31 18.92 -13.54
C GLY A 106 -5.14 18.75 -12.59
N TRP A 107 -4.42 19.84 -12.30
CA TRP A 107 -3.29 19.82 -11.36
C TRP A 107 -3.75 19.47 -9.95
N LEU A 108 -4.84 20.08 -9.48
CA LEU A 108 -5.38 19.78 -8.15
C LEU A 108 -5.83 18.32 -8.05
N LEU A 109 -6.54 17.81 -9.06
CA LEU A 109 -6.98 16.41 -9.09
C LEU A 109 -5.78 15.45 -9.13
N ALA A 110 -4.75 15.77 -9.91
CA ALA A 110 -3.53 14.99 -10.02
C ALA A 110 -2.75 14.95 -8.68
N LEU A 111 -2.68 16.09 -7.97
CA LEU A 111 -2.11 16.15 -6.63
C LEU A 111 -2.90 15.31 -5.64
N LEU A 112 -4.24 15.46 -5.62
CA LEU A 112 -5.09 14.74 -4.68
C LEU A 112 -5.01 13.23 -4.89
N ILE A 113 -5.08 12.76 -6.13
CA ILE A 113 -4.98 11.32 -6.41
C ILE A 113 -3.57 10.79 -6.10
N GLY A 114 -2.52 11.59 -6.34
CA GLY A 114 -1.16 11.26 -5.93
C GLY A 114 -1.01 11.12 -4.42
N LEU A 115 -1.60 12.03 -3.64
CA LEU A 115 -1.64 11.94 -2.18
C LEU A 115 -2.40 10.69 -1.72
N VAL A 116 -3.52 10.36 -2.36
CA VAL A 116 -4.28 9.13 -2.09
C VAL A 116 -3.43 7.90 -2.38
N ASN A 117 -2.75 7.83 -3.52
CA ASN A 117 -1.86 6.73 -3.86
C ASN A 117 -0.71 6.60 -2.84
N GLY A 118 -0.09 7.72 -2.46
CA GLY A 118 0.93 7.76 -1.42
C GLY A 118 0.41 7.24 -0.07
N TYR A 119 -0.80 7.63 0.31
CA TYR A 119 -1.46 7.17 1.53
C TYR A 119 -1.77 5.67 1.46
N LEU A 120 -2.26 5.16 0.33
CA LEU A 120 -2.49 3.72 0.12
C LEU A 120 -1.19 2.92 0.26
N ILE A 121 -0.11 3.36 -0.39
CA ILE A 121 1.18 2.64 -0.37
C ILE A 121 1.82 2.74 1.01
N ALA A 122 2.10 3.95 1.49
CA ALA A 122 2.78 4.17 2.76
C ALA A 122 1.96 3.66 3.95
N GLY A 123 0.65 3.83 3.90
CA GLY A 123 -0.27 3.39 4.95
C GLY A 123 -0.41 1.88 4.99
N THR A 124 -0.49 1.21 3.84
CA THR A 124 -0.52 -0.26 3.81
C THR A 124 0.81 -0.86 4.27
N ALA A 125 1.94 -0.25 3.88
CA ALA A 125 3.25 -0.67 4.38
C ALA A 125 3.34 -0.53 5.91
N TRP A 126 2.91 0.60 6.46
CA TRP A 126 2.90 0.82 7.91
C TRP A 126 1.90 -0.14 8.60
N TYR A 127 0.75 -0.42 8.00
CA TYR A 127 -0.22 -1.37 8.56
C TYR A 127 0.38 -2.73 8.83
N TYR A 128 1.08 -3.31 7.85
CA TYR A 128 1.71 -4.61 8.06
C TYR A 128 2.91 -4.56 9.01
N LEU A 129 3.59 -3.42 9.14
CA LEU A 129 4.58 -3.23 10.22
C LEU A 129 3.91 -3.25 11.59
N ALA A 130 2.81 -2.52 11.77
CA ALA A 130 2.09 -2.47 13.04
C ALA A 130 1.44 -3.83 13.39
N HIS A 131 0.82 -4.49 12.42
CA HIS A 131 0.14 -5.78 12.58
C HIS A 131 1.09 -6.89 13.06
N TYR A 132 2.35 -6.88 12.61
CA TYR A 132 3.39 -7.83 13.03
C TYR A 132 4.30 -7.30 14.15
N ASN A 133 3.85 -6.30 14.92
CA ASN A 133 4.59 -5.72 16.05
C ASN A 133 5.99 -5.19 15.70
N TYR A 134 6.13 -4.57 14.53
CA TYR A 134 7.36 -3.93 14.05
C TYR A 134 8.57 -4.87 14.03
N PRO A 135 8.55 -5.95 13.21
CA PRO A 135 9.61 -6.97 13.22
C PRO A 135 10.99 -6.42 12.82
N ILE A 136 11.01 -5.29 12.10
CA ILE A 136 12.24 -4.57 11.72
C ILE A 136 12.86 -3.76 12.86
N GLN A 137 12.27 -3.75 14.07
CA GLN A 137 12.90 -3.19 15.26
C GLN A 137 14.24 -3.88 15.56
N THR A 138 14.35 -5.18 15.27
CA THR A 138 15.59 -5.97 15.41
C THR A 138 16.74 -5.44 14.57
N LEU A 139 16.44 -4.74 13.46
CA LEU A 139 17.42 -4.09 12.58
C LEU A 139 17.80 -2.68 13.06
N GLY A 140 17.22 -2.21 14.17
CA GLY A 140 17.47 -0.87 14.72
C GLY A 140 16.94 0.25 13.83
N MET A 141 15.91 0.01 13.01
CA MET A 141 15.29 1.03 12.15
C MET A 141 14.10 1.74 12.80
N ILE A 142 13.46 1.13 13.80
CA ILE A 142 12.29 1.66 14.52
C ILE A 142 12.54 1.54 16.02
N GLN A 143 12.17 2.58 16.78
CA GLN A 143 12.26 2.58 18.23
C GLN A 143 10.85 2.63 18.82
N LEU A 144 10.51 1.64 19.65
CA LEU A 144 9.32 1.66 20.48
C LEU A 144 9.65 2.23 21.88
N PRO A 145 8.67 2.85 22.56
CA PRO A 145 7.29 3.07 22.14
C PRO A 145 7.16 4.19 21.09
N LEU A 146 6.11 4.09 20.26
CA LEU A 146 5.76 5.11 19.27
C LEU A 146 5.27 6.39 19.94
N THR A 147 5.33 7.52 19.22
CA THR A 147 4.71 8.77 19.66
C THR A 147 3.18 8.65 19.74
N PRO A 148 2.47 9.47 20.53
CA PRO A 148 1.01 9.41 20.64
C PRO A 148 0.30 9.57 19.29
N LEU A 149 0.82 10.44 18.43
CA LEU A 149 0.31 10.64 17.07
C LEU A 149 0.48 9.36 16.24
N ALA A 150 1.68 8.77 16.25
CA ALA A 150 1.95 7.54 15.50
C ALA A 150 1.10 6.37 15.98
N GLN A 151 0.83 6.26 17.28
CA GLN A 151 -0.09 5.27 17.83
C GLN A 151 -1.52 5.47 17.33
N ALA A 152 -2.03 6.71 17.35
CA ALA A 152 -3.38 7.02 16.87
C ALA A 152 -3.55 6.75 15.37
N ILE A 153 -2.54 7.05 14.56
CA ILE A 153 -2.55 6.71 13.13
C ILE A 153 -2.55 5.20 12.94
N ALA A 154 -1.63 4.50 13.62
CA ALA A 154 -1.48 3.05 13.48
C ALA A 154 -2.73 2.27 13.91
N SER A 155 -3.55 2.80 14.82
CA SER A 155 -4.75 2.13 15.31
C SER A 155 -6.02 2.40 14.50
N HIS A 156 -6.14 3.54 13.81
CA HIS A 156 -7.43 3.95 13.22
C HIS A 156 -7.36 4.55 11.82
N ALA A 157 -6.18 4.98 11.36
CA ALA A 157 -6.06 5.78 10.14
C ALA A 157 -5.31 5.06 9.03
N LEU A 158 -5.10 3.74 9.12
CA LEU A 158 -4.38 2.98 8.10
C LEU A 158 -5.34 2.40 7.04
N PRO A 159 -4.94 2.37 5.75
CA PRO A 159 -5.84 2.05 4.65
C PRO A 159 -6.56 0.70 4.75
N PRO A 160 -5.91 -0.41 5.16
CA PRO A 160 -6.60 -1.71 5.24
C PRO A 160 -7.78 -1.71 6.22
N ASP A 161 -7.66 -1.02 7.36
CA ASP A 161 -8.73 -0.93 8.36
C ASP A 161 -9.85 0.01 7.90
N VAL A 162 -9.49 1.16 7.33
CA VAL A 162 -10.46 2.18 6.89
C VAL A 162 -11.23 1.71 5.66
N LEU A 163 -10.56 1.09 4.69
CA LEU A 163 -11.13 0.73 3.40
C LEU A 163 -11.69 -0.69 3.36
N GLY A 164 -11.34 -1.57 4.31
CA GLY A 164 -11.66 -3.00 4.29
C GLY A 164 -13.06 -3.35 3.77
N PRO A 165 -14.14 -2.80 4.36
CA PRO A 165 -15.52 -3.07 3.92
C PRO A 165 -15.86 -2.51 2.52
N LEU A 166 -15.18 -1.42 2.11
CA LEU A 166 -15.44 -0.70 0.87
C LEU A 166 -14.60 -1.22 -0.31
N LEU A 167 -13.51 -1.93 -0.05
CA LEU A 167 -12.60 -2.46 -1.08
C LEU A 167 -13.30 -3.18 -2.24
N PRO A 168 -14.22 -4.16 -2.04
CA PRO A 168 -14.87 -4.81 -3.17
C PRO A 168 -15.68 -3.82 -4.02
N PHE A 169 -16.39 -2.89 -3.38
CA PHE A 169 -17.16 -1.86 -4.07
C PHE A 169 -16.26 -0.90 -4.86
N LEU A 170 -15.11 -0.51 -4.28
CA LEU A 170 -14.12 0.34 -4.95
C LEU A 170 -13.49 -0.37 -6.16
N VAL A 171 -13.20 -1.66 -6.06
CA VAL A 171 -12.72 -2.47 -7.20
C VAL A 171 -13.75 -2.44 -8.33
N PHE A 172 -15.01 -2.78 -8.05
CA PHE A 172 -16.07 -2.77 -9.07
C PHE A 172 -16.26 -1.37 -9.67
N PHE A 173 -16.30 -0.34 -8.83
CA PHE A 173 -16.46 1.04 -9.25
C PHE A 173 -15.33 1.49 -10.19
N LEU A 174 -14.07 1.25 -9.82
CA LEU A 174 -12.92 1.64 -10.65
C LEU A 174 -12.85 0.84 -11.96
N ILE A 175 -13.26 -0.42 -11.97
CA ILE A 175 -13.37 -1.22 -13.21
C ILE A 175 -14.46 -0.64 -14.12
N ILE A 176 -15.63 -0.30 -13.58
CA ILE A 176 -16.73 0.29 -14.36
C ILE A 176 -16.28 1.65 -14.92
N LEU A 177 -15.68 2.50 -14.10
CA LEU A 177 -15.17 3.82 -14.51
C LEU A 177 -14.12 3.70 -15.61
N ARG A 178 -13.37 2.59 -15.66
CA ARG A 178 -12.40 2.32 -16.72
C ARG A 178 -13.05 1.98 -18.06
N ILE A 179 -14.22 1.33 -18.02
CA ILE A 179 -14.94 0.86 -19.22
C ILE A 179 -15.79 1.98 -19.82
N ILE A 180 -16.35 2.84 -18.97
CA ILE A 180 -17.12 4.01 -19.40
C ILE A 180 -16.15 5.02 -20.02
N ARG A 181 -16.32 5.30 -21.32
CA ARG A 181 -15.56 6.29 -22.07
C ARG A 181 -16.17 7.67 -21.97
#